data_AF-A0A973CGW4-F1
#
_entry.id   AF-A0A973CGW4-F1
#
_cell.length_a   1.000
_cell.length_b   1.000
_cell.length_c   1.000
_cell.angle_alpha   90.00
_cell.angle_beta   90.00
_cell.angle_gamma   90.00
#
_symmetry.space_group_name_H-M   'P 1'
#
loop_
_entity.id
_entity.type
_entity.pdbx_description
1 polymer ?
#
loop_
_entity_poly.entity_id
_entity_poly.type
_entity_poly.pdbx_seq_one_letter_code
_entity_poly.pdbx_strand_id
1 'polypeptide(L)'
;VITAKINQTITEQMNEMNKSNEFIFKSIKDQICRLETLTADVRIKPTAVPDSSDIYSRSTSSPAPASNNPPHSSNLWLEPYVDVIPEFISDDCAKLLNDYVHSIDSEFENIGERSMVYFGDYDYHYTGKTHNARTPPPAIQDLISSINTKFPNKQVNSCLISKYVNGEQSCPPHEDNEDEIDPESDIYTLSIGADRKMVFHNKADSQIKTVDLLACGLLVFSRISQEVWKHSIPRESEVKSVRYSFTFRMIAPYFVNSTVICGDSNTEKLQFGDSPETFGKWMPGRRITSYKVEEIPTPYDIGPHKNIVLHVGVNDIKFVEHSRVTSIINTLEVKCNAIINAFPRSNVYICPILPTKDPNMIPNVFSMNEGITELAKKYANICLMENYYGLFSDSKGVMKAQVGKYYKGKPNDRDFLHLGGTGIKLLAGCIKHCVLKRKGSIFKDNNIIDNPVTTNTRHHSSGENRSPQARNYARALNHNLRFNDW
;
A
#
# COMPACT_ATOMS: atom_id res chain seq x y z
N VAL A 1 36.86 -31.80 21.18
CA VAL A 1 35.71 -31.55 22.10
C VAL A 1 34.84 -30.39 21.63
N ILE A 2 35.38 -29.19 21.39
CA ILE A 2 34.59 -28.02 20.94
C ILE A 2 33.93 -28.26 19.56
N THR A 3 34.67 -28.78 18.58
CA THR A 3 34.12 -29.12 17.25
C THR A 3 33.00 -30.16 17.30
N ALA A 4 33.08 -31.12 18.23
CA ALA A 4 32.04 -32.14 18.41
C ALA A 4 30.75 -31.53 18.97
N LYS A 5 30.86 -30.58 19.91
CA LYS A 5 29.69 -29.84 20.45
C LYS A 5 29.03 -28.97 19.38
N ILE A 6 29.81 -28.27 18.56
CA ILE A 6 29.28 -27.44 17.47
C ILE A 6 28.52 -28.30 16.45
N ASN A 7 29.09 -29.43 16.04
CA ASN A 7 28.44 -30.33 15.08
C ASN A 7 27.15 -30.94 15.65
N GLN A 8 27.12 -31.24 16.96
CA GLN A 8 25.91 -31.71 17.63
C GLN A 8 24.81 -30.64 17.63
N THR A 9 25.13 -29.39 17.99
CA THR A 9 24.17 -28.28 17.99
C THR A 9 23.63 -27.98 16.58
N ILE A 10 24.48 -28.02 15.56
CA ILE A 10 24.03 -27.85 14.16
C ILE A 10 23.08 -28.99 13.76
N THR A 11 23.39 -30.22 14.15
CA THR A 11 22.53 -31.39 13.84
C THR A 11 21.18 -31.29 14.54
N GLU A 12 21.14 -30.83 15.79
CA GLU A 12 19.91 -30.61 16.55
C GLU A 12 19.04 -29.52 15.91
N GLN A 13 19.64 -28.38 15.51
CA GLN A 13 18.93 -27.30 14.81
C GLN A 13 18.40 -27.74 13.44
N MET A 14 19.18 -28.51 12.67
CA MET A 14 18.73 -29.05 11.38
C MET A 14 17.55 -30.02 11.56
N ASN A 15 17.55 -30.83 12.63
CA ASN A 15 16.45 -31.74 12.93
C ASN A 15 15.17 -31.00 13.37
N GLU A 16 15.28 -29.92 14.14
CA GLU A 16 14.13 -29.08 14.50
C GLU A 16 13.55 -28.36 13.28
N MET A 17 14.41 -27.83 12.41
CA MET A 17 13.98 -27.18 11.16
C MET A 17 13.28 -28.18 10.23
N ASN A 18 13.76 -29.43 10.14
CA ASN A 18 13.11 -30.48 9.37
C ASN A 18 11.73 -30.88 9.93
N LYS A 19 11.59 -30.97 11.26
CA LYS A 19 10.28 -31.22 11.91
C LYS A 19 9.29 -30.07 11.65
N SER A 20 9.76 -28.83 11.70
CA SER A 20 8.94 -27.65 11.40
C SER A 20 8.48 -27.65 9.93
N ASN A 21 9.38 -27.99 9.01
CA ASN A 21 9.05 -28.14 7.60
C ASN A 21 8.04 -29.26 7.35
N GLU A 22 8.17 -30.43 8.00
CA GLU A 22 7.17 -31.51 7.90
C GLU A 22 5.79 -31.06 8.39
N PHE A 23 5.72 -30.28 9.46
CA PHE A 23 4.46 -29.71 9.96
C PHE A 23 3.83 -28.74 8.95
N ILE A 24 4.63 -27.85 8.35
CA ILE A 24 4.18 -26.94 7.30
C ILE A 24 3.67 -27.72 6.08
N PHE A 25 4.41 -28.72 5.61
CA PHE A 25 3.99 -29.56 4.48
C PHE A 25 2.71 -30.33 4.76
N LYS A 26 2.52 -30.81 5.99
CA LYS A 26 1.27 -31.46 6.41
C LYS A 26 0.10 -30.47 6.41
N SER A 27 0.31 -29.27 6.95
CA SER A 27 -0.71 -28.20 6.96
C SER A 27 -1.12 -27.78 5.53
N ILE A 28 -0.15 -27.64 4.62
CA ILE A 28 -0.42 -27.33 3.21
C ILE A 28 -1.19 -28.48 2.54
N LYS A 29 -0.82 -29.74 2.79
CA LYS A 29 -1.57 -30.91 2.28
C LYS A 29 -3.01 -30.95 2.78
N ASP A 30 -3.22 -30.65 4.06
CA ASP A 30 -4.57 -30.61 4.65
C ASP A 30 -5.41 -29.46 4.05
N GLN A 31 -4.80 -28.31 3.77
CA GLN A 31 -5.46 -27.20 3.07
C GLN A 31 -5.81 -27.54 1.61
N ILE A 32 -4.90 -28.20 0.88
CA ILE A 32 -5.16 -28.66 -0.50
C ILE A 32 -6.31 -29.67 -0.50
N CYS A 33 -6.33 -30.64 0.43
CA CYS A 33 -7.40 -31.63 0.53
C CYS A 33 -8.77 -30.99 0.82
N ARG A 34 -8.81 -29.95 1.67
CA ARG A 34 -10.04 -29.17 1.93
C ARG A 34 -10.52 -28.42 0.69
N LEU A 35 -9.60 -27.82 -0.08
CA LEU A 35 -9.93 -27.14 -1.34
C LEU A 35 -10.46 -28.11 -2.40
N GLU A 36 -9.85 -29.30 -2.53
CA GLU A 36 -10.32 -30.33 -3.45
C GLU A 36 -11.74 -30.80 -3.12
N THR A 37 -12.05 -30.96 -1.83
CA THR A 37 -13.39 -31.33 -1.34
C THR A 37 -14.42 -30.24 -1.66
N LEU A 38 -14.07 -28.95 -1.46
CA LEU A 38 -14.93 -27.82 -1.80
C LEU A 38 -15.17 -27.69 -3.31
N THR A 39 -14.18 -28.03 -4.15
CA THR A 39 -14.36 -28.04 -5.61
C THR A 39 -15.17 -29.23 -6.13
N ALA A 40 -15.23 -30.33 -5.38
CA ALA A 40 -16.07 -31.48 -5.73
C ALA A 40 -17.57 -31.16 -5.57
N ASP A 41 -17.95 -30.35 -4.58
CA ASP A 41 -19.34 -29.93 -4.35
C ASP A 41 -19.88 -28.95 -5.41
N VAL A 42 -19.00 -28.30 -6.18
CA VAL A 42 -19.40 -27.38 -7.27
C VAL A 42 -19.63 -28.13 -8.60
N ARG A 43 -19.17 -29.38 -8.72
CA ARG A 43 -19.39 -30.20 -9.92
C ARG A 43 -20.41 -31.30 -9.64
N ILE A 44 -21.70 -30.99 -9.81
CA ILE A 44 -22.73 -31.76 -10.54
C ILE A 44 -24.10 -31.08 -10.34
N LYS A 45 -24.65 -30.52 -11.43
CA LYS A 45 -26.00 -30.84 -11.95
C LYS A 45 -26.14 -30.27 -13.37
N PRO A 46 -26.23 -31.11 -14.42
CA PRO A 46 -26.60 -30.67 -15.75
C PRO A 46 -28.11 -30.39 -15.78
N THR A 47 -28.50 -29.16 -16.06
CA THR A 47 -29.88 -28.81 -16.40
C THR A 47 -30.19 -29.31 -17.81
N ALA A 48 -31.12 -30.26 -17.89
CA ALA A 48 -31.71 -30.75 -19.13
C ALA A 48 -32.43 -29.61 -19.86
N VAL A 49 -32.25 -29.55 -21.18
CA VAL A 49 -33.00 -28.70 -22.12
C VAL A 49 -34.36 -29.36 -22.37
N PRO A 50 -35.51 -28.67 -22.20
CA PRO A 50 -36.78 -29.14 -22.72
C PRO A 50 -37.02 -28.60 -24.13
N ASP A 51 -37.67 -29.46 -24.90
CA ASP A 51 -37.98 -29.39 -26.31
C ASP A 51 -38.99 -28.29 -26.67
N SER A 52 -38.96 -27.91 -27.94
CA SER A 52 -39.83 -26.91 -28.55
C SER A 52 -41.23 -27.45 -28.84
N SER A 53 -42.25 -26.92 -28.17
CA SER A 53 -43.59 -26.73 -28.74
C SER A 53 -44.46 -25.85 -27.85
N ASP A 54 -45.22 -24.99 -28.53
CA ASP A 54 -46.41 -24.28 -28.09
C ASP A 54 -46.34 -22.77 -27.90
N ILE A 55 -47.34 -22.17 -28.54
CA ILE A 55 -47.48 -20.83 -29.06
C ILE A 55 -48.69 -20.20 -28.34
N TYR A 56 -48.67 -18.86 -28.21
CA TYR A 56 -49.76 -17.93 -27.86
C TYR A 56 -50.29 -17.92 -26.41
N SER A 57 -49.99 -16.84 -25.67
CA SER A 57 -50.98 -15.79 -25.39
C SER A 57 -50.37 -14.59 -24.63
N ARG A 58 -50.90 -13.40 -24.94
CA ARG A 58 -50.46 -12.07 -24.49
C ARG A 58 -50.63 -11.86 -22.98
N SER A 59 -49.73 -11.10 -22.36
CA SER A 59 -50.12 -9.92 -21.59
C SER A 59 -48.93 -8.97 -21.35
N THR A 60 -49.24 -7.69 -21.43
CA THR A 60 -48.36 -6.52 -21.40
C THR A 60 -47.96 -6.15 -19.97
N SER A 61 -46.67 -5.99 -19.70
CA SER A 61 -46.17 -5.07 -18.68
C SER A 61 -44.76 -4.59 -19.02
N SER A 62 -44.57 -3.28 -19.00
CA SER A 62 -43.29 -2.60 -19.27
C SER A 62 -42.27 -2.91 -18.18
N PRO A 63 -40.99 -3.20 -18.50
CA PRO A 63 -39.96 -3.31 -17.48
C PRO A 63 -39.46 -1.92 -17.08
N ALA A 64 -39.40 -1.67 -15.77
CA ALA A 64 -38.68 -0.57 -15.15
C ALA A 64 -37.19 -0.60 -15.53
N PRO A 65 -36.49 0.55 -15.55
CA PRO A 65 -35.10 0.62 -15.98
C PRO A 65 -34.20 -0.18 -15.04
N ALA A 66 -33.34 -0.99 -15.65
CA ALA A 66 -32.32 -1.78 -14.96
C ALA A 66 -31.38 -0.87 -14.17
N SER A 67 -31.31 -1.14 -12.86
CA SER A 67 -30.28 -0.65 -11.96
C SER A 67 -28.91 -1.15 -12.43
N ASN A 68 -28.12 -0.28 -13.06
CA ASN A 68 -26.70 -0.51 -13.33
C ASN A 68 -25.89 -0.36 -12.04
N ASN A 69 -25.98 -1.34 -11.15
CA ASN A 69 -24.97 -1.51 -10.10
C ASN A 69 -23.92 -2.51 -10.61
N PRO A 70 -22.63 -2.15 -10.64
CA PRO A 70 -21.56 -3.10 -10.96
C PRO A 70 -21.51 -4.20 -9.86
N PRO A 71 -20.97 -5.38 -10.17
CA PRO A 71 -21.00 -6.50 -9.23
C PRO A 71 -20.19 -6.18 -7.97
N HIS A 72 -20.88 -6.15 -6.83
CA HIS A 72 -20.29 -6.19 -5.50
C HIS A 72 -19.60 -7.54 -5.28
N SER A 73 -18.30 -7.65 -5.56
CA SER A 73 -17.50 -8.78 -5.06
C SER A 73 -15.99 -8.54 -5.15
N SER A 74 -15.44 -7.80 -4.18
CA SER A 74 -14.02 -7.96 -3.79
C SER A 74 -13.77 -7.71 -2.30
N ASN A 75 -14.68 -7.03 -1.59
CA ASN A 75 -14.54 -6.77 -0.15
C ASN A 75 -14.94 -7.96 0.76
N LEU A 76 -15.53 -9.02 0.21
CA LEU A 76 -16.23 -10.08 0.96
C LEU A 76 -15.33 -11.01 1.80
N TRP A 77 -13.99 -10.86 1.75
CA TRP A 77 -13.06 -11.83 2.32
C TRP A 77 -12.06 -11.26 3.34
N LEU A 78 -12.05 -9.95 3.58
CA LEU A 78 -11.14 -9.38 4.57
C LEU A 78 -11.75 -9.49 5.97
N GLU A 79 -11.26 -10.44 6.75
CA GLU A 79 -11.67 -10.62 8.15
C GLU A 79 -11.22 -9.42 9.01
N PRO A 80 -12.00 -9.04 10.06
CA PRO A 80 -11.66 -7.91 10.92
C PRO A 80 -10.36 -8.14 11.71
N TYR A 81 -10.09 -9.40 12.08
CA TYR A 81 -8.90 -9.84 12.80
C TYR A 81 -8.25 -11.04 12.13
N VAL A 82 -6.95 -11.19 12.37
CA VAL A 82 -6.09 -12.23 11.79
C VAL A 82 -5.95 -13.40 12.76
N ASP A 83 -5.83 -13.13 14.06
CA ASP A 83 -5.61 -14.15 15.08
C ASP A 83 -6.13 -13.71 16.46
N VAL A 84 -6.44 -14.69 17.30
CA VAL A 84 -6.81 -14.51 18.71
C VAL A 84 -6.02 -15.53 19.51
N ILE A 85 -5.09 -15.05 20.33
CA ILE A 85 -4.24 -15.87 21.19
C ILE A 85 -4.78 -15.74 22.62
N PRO A 86 -5.51 -16.74 23.15
CA PRO A 86 -6.18 -16.62 24.45
C PRO A 86 -5.23 -16.40 25.62
N GLU A 87 -4.01 -16.92 25.51
CA GLU A 87 -2.96 -16.85 26.54
C GLU A 87 -1.64 -16.49 25.87
N PHE A 88 -1.34 -15.19 25.80
CA PHE A 88 -0.10 -14.66 25.23
C PHE A 88 0.96 -14.38 26.30
N ILE A 89 0.52 -13.95 27.49
CA ILE A 89 1.38 -13.77 28.66
C ILE A 89 0.94 -14.69 29.80
N SER A 90 1.84 -14.96 30.75
CA SER A 90 1.50 -15.66 31.98
C SER A 90 0.79 -14.75 32.98
N ASP A 91 0.08 -15.35 33.95
CA ASP A 91 -0.55 -14.63 35.06
C ASP A 91 0.45 -13.80 35.87
N ASP A 92 1.66 -14.29 36.08
CA ASP A 92 2.69 -13.55 36.82
C ASP A 92 3.17 -12.31 36.05
N CYS A 93 3.28 -12.42 34.72
CA CYS A 93 3.51 -11.25 33.87
C CYS A 93 2.34 -10.26 33.96
N ALA A 94 1.10 -10.74 33.93
CA ALA A 94 -0.09 -9.90 34.06
C ALA A 94 -0.13 -9.17 35.41
N LYS A 95 0.27 -9.81 36.52
CA LYS A 95 0.40 -9.16 37.83
C LYS A 95 1.45 -8.06 37.81
N LEU A 96 2.64 -8.32 37.26
CA LEU A 96 3.70 -7.31 37.15
C LEU A 96 3.27 -6.10 36.31
N LEU A 97 2.58 -6.35 35.19
CA LEU A 97 2.01 -5.29 34.36
C LEU A 97 0.92 -4.52 35.09
N ASN A 98 0.08 -5.20 35.87
CA ASN A 98 -0.93 -4.57 36.70
C ASN A 98 -0.28 -3.66 37.75
N ASP A 99 0.74 -4.11 38.47
CA ASP A 99 1.47 -3.29 39.44
C ASP A 99 2.12 -2.07 38.78
N TYR A 100 2.70 -2.26 37.59
CA TYR A 100 3.27 -1.18 36.79
C TYR A 100 2.21 -0.13 36.42
N VAL A 101 1.07 -0.51 35.82
CA VAL A 101 0.03 0.48 35.44
C VAL A 101 -0.57 1.19 36.66
N HIS A 102 -0.65 0.53 37.82
CA HIS A 102 -1.05 1.18 39.07
C HIS A 102 0.00 2.21 39.52
N SER A 103 1.29 1.92 39.36
CA SER A 103 2.36 2.85 39.73
C SER A 103 2.39 4.14 38.90
N ILE A 104 1.86 4.09 37.67
CA ILE A 104 1.79 5.24 36.74
C ILE A 104 0.37 5.80 36.59
N ASP A 105 -0.55 5.51 37.51
CA ASP A 105 -1.96 5.89 37.38
C ASP A 105 -2.17 7.40 37.17
N SER A 106 -1.32 8.23 37.79
CA SER A 106 -1.36 9.69 37.66
C SER A 106 -0.98 10.22 36.27
N GLU A 107 -0.39 9.38 35.42
CA GLU A 107 0.03 9.74 34.06
C GLU A 107 -1.06 9.46 33.01
N PHE A 108 -2.16 8.80 33.41
CA PHE A 108 -3.28 8.54 32.53
C PHE A 108 -4.11 9.82 32.31
N GLU A 109 -4.34 10.16 31.05
CA GLU A 109 -5.18 11.30 30.67
C GLU A 109 -6.57 10.84 30.25
N ASN A 110 -7.60 11.56 30.68
CA ASN A 110 -8.98 11.29 30.25
C ASN A 110 -9.17 11.63 28.76
N ILE A 111 -9.68 10.65 28.01
CA ILE A 111 -10.00 10.73 26.58
C ILE A 111 -11.33 10.01 26.35
N GLY A 112 -12.38 10.78 26.13
CA GLY A 112 -13.75 10.27 26.08
C GLY A 112 -14.15 9.64 27.42
N GLU A 113 -14.65 8.41 27.39
CA GLU A 113 -15.09 7.68 28.58
C GLU A 113 -13.99 6.86 29.24
N ARG A 114 -12.75 6.91 28.75
CA ARG A 114 -11.64 6.12 29.29
C ARG A 114 -10.43 7.01 29.54
N SER A 115 -9.41 6.45 30.16
CA SER A 115 -8.13 7.15 30.32
C SER A 115 -7.01 6.43 29.59
N MET A 116 -6.00 7.16 29.14
CA MET A 116 -4.91 6.61 28.32
C MET A 116 -3.55 7.15 28.68
N VAL A 117 -2.52 6.34 28.40
CA VAL A 117 -1.11 6.76 28.38
C VAL A 117 -0.42 6.12 27.16
N TYR A 118 0.49 6.86 26.54
CA TYR A 118 1.19 6.45 25.32
C TYR A 118 2.70 6.31 25.54
N PHE A 119 3.30 5.32 24.88
CA PHE A 119 4.73 5.09 24.80
C PHE A 119 5.12 4.79 23.35
N GLY A 120 6.21 5.39 22.87
CA GLY A 120 6.74 5.20 21.53
C GLY A 120 7.82 6.21 21.19
N ASP A 121 8.55 5.93 20.11
CA ASP A 121 9.69 6.75 19.65
C ASP A 121 9.27 8.05 18.94
N TYR A 122 8.00 8.16 18.54
CA TYR A 122 7.48 9.28 17.76
C TYR A 122 6.15 9.77 18.34
N ASP A 123 5.82 11.03 18.05
CA ASP A 123 4.50 11.57 18.37
C ASP A 123 3.42 10.81 17.59
N TYR A 124 2.27 10.61 18.23
CA TYR A 124 1.14 9.91 17.66
C TYR A 124 -0.12 10.77 17.75
N HIS A 125 -0.75 11.05 16.60
CA HIS A 125 -1.98 11.81 16.53
C HIS A 125 -3.17 10.86 16.54
N TYR A 126 -3.93 10.85 17.63
CA TYR A 126 -5.10 9.98 17.80
C TYR A 126 -6.24 10.72 18.49
N THR A 127 -7.47 10.50 18.03
CA THR A 127 -8.68 11.13 18.60
C THR A 127 -8.62 12.66 18.70
N GLY A 128 -7.91 13.31 17.77
CA GLY A 128 -7.74 14.77 17.76
C GLY A 128 -6.79 15.31 18.84
N LYS A 129 -6.07 14.43 19.54
CA LYS A 129 -4.98 14.79 20.47
C LYS A 129 -3.64 14.32 19.92
N THR A 130 -2.59 15.06 20.27
CA THR A 130 -1.21 14.62 20.07
C THR A 130 -0.74 13.92 21.34
N HIS A 131 -0.39 12.64 21.20
CA HIS A 131 0.33 11.89 22.21
C HIS A 131 1.82 12.05 21.96
N ASN A 132 2.51 12.76 22.85
CA ASN A 132 3.94 13.03 22.68
C ASN A 132 4.75 11.75 22.81
N ALA A 133 5.84 11.66 22.04
CA ALA A 133 6.81 10.59 22.11
C ALA A 133 7.30 10.40 23.56
N ARG A 134 7.29 9.14 24.01
CA ARG A 134 7.74 8.77 25.35
C ARG A 134 8.40 7.41 25.29
N THR A 135 9.67 7.35 25.66
CA THR A 135 10.44 6.10 25.66
C THR A 135 9.70 5.00 26.43
N PRO A 136 9.45 3.84 25.80
CA PRO A 136 8.86 2.70 26.49
C PRO A 136 9.72 2.26 27.69
N PRO A 137 9.15 2.14 28.89
CA PRO A 137 9.88 1.59 30.03
C PRO A 137 10.08 0.07 29.87
N PRO A 138 10.97 -0.55 30.67
CA PRO A 138 11.37 -1.95 30.50
C PRO A 138 10.21 -2.93 30.32
N ALA A 139 9.16 -2.83 31.16
CA ALA A 139 8.00 -3.72 31.07
C ALA A 139 7.27 -3.62 29.71
N ILE A 140 7.20 -2.44 29.11
CA ILE A 140 6.59 -2.23 27.79
C ILE A 140 7.55 -2.65 26.66
N GLN A 141 8.85 -2.38 26.84
CA GLN A 141 9.88 -2.79 25.89
C GLN A 141 9.96 -4.32 25.75
N ASP A 142 9.79 -5.04 26.86
CA ASP A 142 9.78 -6.51 26.88
C ASP A 142 8.55 -7.06 26.13
N LEU A 143 7.38 -6.42 26.25
CA LEU A 143 6.19 -6.76 25.48
C LEU A 143 6.36 -6.49 23.98
N ILE A 144 6.90 -5.32 23.62
CA ILE A 144 7.24 -4.98 22.23
C ILE A 144 8.18 -6.03 21.66
N SER A 145 9.22 -6.41 22.40
CA SER A 145 10.20 -7.42 21.99
C SER A 145 9.56 -8.80 21.84
N SER A 146 8.66 -9.18 22.73
CA SER A 146 7.92 -10.45 22.68
C SER A 146 7.01 -10.54 21.45
N ILE A 147 6.27 -9.46 21.15
CA ILE A 147 5.45 -9.34 19.94
C ILE A 147 6.33 -9.41 18.69
N ASN A 148 7.41 -8.62 18.63
CA ASN A 148 8.31 -8.61 17.47
C ASN A 148 9.02 -9.95 17.26
N THR A 149 9.32 -10.68 18.33
CA THR A 149 9.88 -12.04 18.23
C THR A 149 8.87 -13.03 17.66
N LYS A 150 7.60 -12.94 18.10
CA LYS A 150 6.55 -13.82 17.60
C LYS A 150 6.10 -13.47 16.17
N PHE A 151 6.16 -12.19 15.80
CA PHE A 151 5.71 -11.65 14.52
C PHE A 151 6.82 -10.85 13.81
N PRO A 152 7.90 -11.50 13.32
CA PRO A 152 9.10 -10.82 12.83
C PRO A 152 8.89 -9.93 11.61
N ASN A 153 7.84 -10.16 10.82
CA ASN A 153 7.51 -9.40 9.60
C ASN A 153 6.44 -8.31 9.84
N LYS A 154 5.91 -8.19 11.06
CA LYS A 154 4.80 -7.29 11.43
C LYS A 154 5.14 -6.61 12.76
N GLN A 155 6.33 -6.04 12.81
CA GLN A 155 6.88 -5.47 14.04
C GLN A 155 6.08 -4.26 14.51
N VAL A 156 6.29 -3.88 15.77
CA VAL A 156 5.73 -2.71 16.44
C VAL A 156 6.82 -1.97 17.21
N ASN A 157 6.59 -0.68 17.48
CA ASN A 157 7.52 0.17 18.23
C ASN A 157 6.81 1.10 19.25
N SER A 158 5.50 0.95 19.42
CA SER A 158 4.70 1.80 20.28
C SER A 158 3.66 1.00 21.06
N CYS A 159 3.19 1.57 22.16
CA CYS A 159 2.12 1.02 22.98
C CYS A 159 1.22 2.15 23.49
N LEU A 160 -0.07 2.07 23.19
CA LEU A 160 -1.10 2.90 23.82
C LEU A 160 -1.84 2.05 24.85
N ILE A 161 -1.79 2.45 26.11
CA ILE A 161 -2.50 1.77 27.20
C ILE A 161 -3.81 2.50 27.46
N SER A 162 -4.94 1.81 27.33
CA SER A 162 -6.26 2.32 27.71
C SER A 162 -6.75 1.66 28.99
N LYS A 163 -7.15 2.46 29.98
CA LYS A 163 -7.74 2.02 31.25
C LYS A 163 -9.26 2.20 31.25
N TYR A 164 -9.96 1.11 31.50
CA TYR A 164 -11.40 1.06 31.76
C TYR A 164 -11.60 0.61 33.20
N VAL A 165 -12.00 1.51 34.10
CA VAL A 165 -12.30 1.27 35.51
C VAL A 165 -13.39 0.20 35.69
N ASN A 166 -14.38 0.17 34.80
CA ASN A 166 -15.44 -0.84 34.79
C ASN A 166 -16.14 -0.92 33.41
N GLY A 167 -17.22 -1.69 33.35
CA GLY A 167 -18.04 -1.92 32.16
C GLY A 167 -18.91 -0.75 31.70
N GLU A 168 -19.10 0.29 32.51
CA GLU A 168 -19.85 1.50 32.09
C GLU A 168 -19.05 2.36 31.10
N GLN A 169 -17.72 2.17 31.07
CA GLN A 169 -16.84 2.85 30.14
C GLN A 169 -16.73 2.09 28.83
N SER A 170 -16.78 2.84 27.73
CA SER A 170 -16.82 2.31 26.38
C SER A 170 -15.77 2.95 25.46
N CYS A 171 -15.59 2.35 24.29
CA CYS A 171 -14.93 2.99 23.17
C CYS A 171 -15.88 2.90 21.97
N PRO A 172 -16.34 4.03 21.41
CA PRO A 172 -17.25 4.02 20.26
C PRO A 172 -16.58 3.40 19.03
N PRO A 173 -17.38 3.00 18.01
CA PRO A 173 -16.86 2.49 16.74
C PRO A 173 -15.86 3.44 16.10
N HIS A 174 -14.64 2.97 15.90
CA HIS A 174 -13.54 3.71 15.28
C HIS A 174 -12.63 2.76 14.48
N GLU A 175 -11.62 3.32 13.84
CA GLU A 175 -10.67 2.64 12.99
C GLU A 175 -9.28 3.20 13.29
N ASP A 176 -8.30 2.31 13.41
CA ASP A 176 -6.90 2.70 13.61
C ASP A 176 -6.26 2.89 12.23
N ASN A 177 -6.65 3.98 11.55
CA ASN A 177 -6.26 4.25 10.18
C ASN A 177 -5.43 5.51 9.95
N GLU A 178 -4.73 5.96 10.99
CA GLU A 178 -3.78 7.06 10.95
C GLU A 178 -2.70 6.85 9.88
N ASP A 179 -2.24 7.94 9.26
CA ASP A 179 -1.21 7.91 8.19
C ASP A 179 0.18 7.62 8.76
N GLU A 180 0.39 7.84 10.06
CA GLU A 180 1.62 7.53 10.78
C GLU A 180 1.74 6.05 11.17
N ILE A 181 0.70 5.23 10.98
CA ILE A 181 0.78 3.78 11.17
C ILE A 181 1.23 3.15 9.85
N ASP A 182 2.19 2.21 9.93
CA ASP A 182 2.62 1.44 8.77
C ASP A 182 1.42 0.74 8.10
N PRO A 183 1.09 1.06 6.83
CA PRO A 183 -0.05 0.46 6.14
C PRO A 183 0.08 -1.06 5.98
N GLU A 184 1.28 -1.60 6.14
CA GLU A 184 1.55 -3.03 6.03
C GLU A 184 1.67 -3.73 7.39
N SER A 185 1.60 -3.02 8.53
CA SER A 185 1.72 -3.68 9.83
C SER A 185 0.41 -4.34 10.29
N ASP A 186 0.55 -5.12 11.36
CA ASP A 186 -0.59 -5.53 12.17
C ASP A 186 -0.69 -4.61 13.40
N ILE A 187 -1.83 -4.70 14.09
CA ILE A 187 -2.14 -4.03 15.34
C ILE A 187 -2.43 -5.11 16.36
N TYR A 188 -1.77 -5.03 17.51
CA TYR A 188 -1.84 -6.05 18.55
C TYR A 188 -2.49 -5.47 19.79
N THR A 189 -3.51 -6.11 20.33
CA THR A 189 -4.18 -5.68 21.56
C THR A 189 -4.08 -6.75 22.63
N LEU A 190 -3.24 -6.51 23.64
CA LEU A 190 -3.11 -7.34 24.82
C LEU A 190 -4.06 -6.84 25.91
N SER A 191 -4.74 -7.76 26.59
CA SER A 191 -5.67 -7.44 27.67
C SER A 191 -5.18 -7.98 29.01
N ILE A 192 -5.29 -7.17 30.06
CA ILE A 192 -5.18 -7.64 31.46
C ILE A 192 -6.33 -7.07 32.29
N GLY A 193 -6.66 -7.73 33.40
CA GLY A 193 -7.80 -7.36 34.25
C GLY A 193 -9.09 -8.01 33.76
N ALA A 194 -10.18 -7.26 33.69
CA ALA A 194 -11.48 -7.79 33.32
C ALA A 194 -11.57 -8.18 31.83
N ASP A 195 -12.23 -9.30 31.56
CA ASP A 195 -12.64 -9.68 30.21
C ASP A 195 -13.68 -8.69 29.67
N ARG A 196 -13.59 -8.40 28.37
CA ARG A 196 -14.53 -7.53 27.65
C ARG A 196 -14.76 -8.04 26.25
N LYS A 197 -15.74 -7.49 25.55
CA LYS A 197 -15.94 -7.79 24.12
C LYS A 197 -15.37 -6.69 23.24
N MET A 198 -14.85 -7.07 22.08
CA MET A 198 -14.67 -6.14 20.95
C MET A 198 -15.68 -6.47 19.86
N VAL A 199 -16.38 -5.45 19.38
CA VAL A 199 -17.38 -5.55 18.32
C VAL A 199 -16.87 -4.86 17.07
N PHE A 200 -16.82 -5.60 15.97
CA PHE A 200 -16.47 -5.13 14.62
C PHE A 200 -17.73 -4.87 13.81
N HIS A 201 -17.78 -3.72 13.17
CA HIS A 201 -18.85 -3.30 12.28
C HIS A 201 -18.26 -3.12 10.88
N ASN A 202 -18.78 -3.86 9.91
CA ASN A 202 -18.41 -3.66 8.51
C ASN A 202 -18.91 -2.28 8.06
N LYS A 203 -18.13 -1.59 7.22
CA LYS A 203 -18.49 -0.25 6.72
C LYS A 203 -19.39 -0.30 5.48
N ALA A 204 -19.28 -1.37 4.70
CA ALA A 204 -19.99 -1.51 3.42
C ALA A 204 -21.35 -2.21 3.59
N ASP A 205 -21.49 -3.08 4.58
CA ASP A 205 -22.72 -3.79 4.89
C ASP A 205 -23.03 -3.78 6.39
N SER A 206 -24.13 -4.41 6.79
CA SER A 206 -24.56 -4.48 8.19
C SER A 206 -23.94 -5.64 8.97
N GLN A 207 -22.85 -6.26 8.48
CA GLN A 207 -22.21 -7.38 9.15
C GLN A 207 -21.56 -6.93 10.47
N ILE A 208 -21.81 -7.70 11.53
CA ILE A 208 -21.24 -7.50 12.85
C ILE A 208 -20.53 -8.78 13.26
N LYS A 209 -19.32 -8.64 13.78
CA LYS A 209 -18.53 -9.73 14.37
C LYS A 209 -18.11 -9.33 15.78
N THR A 210 -18.07 -10.30 16.69
CA THR A 210 -17.72 -10.06 18.10
C THR A 210 -16.66 -11.06 18.52
N VAL A 211 -15.67 -10.58 19.28
CA VAL A 211 -14.62 -11.42 19.87
C VAL A 211 -14.49 -11.09 21.35
N ASP A 212 -14.25 -12.12 22.17
CA ASP A 212 -13.95 -11.95 23.59
C ASP A 212 -12.48 -11.57 23.75
N LEU A 213 -12.23 -10.50 24.51
CA LEU A 213 -10.92 -10.02 24.92
C LEU A 213 -10.60 -10.60 26.29
N LEU A 214 -10.06 -11.82 26.27
CA LEU A 214 -9.70 -12.53 27.50
C LEU A 214 -8.47 -11.90 28.16
N ALA A 215 -8.46 -11.87 29.49
CA ALA A 215 -7.28 -11.54 30.27
C ALA A 215 -6.09 -12.41 29.85
N CYS A 216 -4.90 -11.82 29.81
CA CYS A 216 -3.67 -12.42 29.32
C CYS A 216 -3.66 -12.74 27.80
N GLY A 217 -4.76 -12.47 27.08
CA GLY A 217 -4.89 -12.75 25.66
C GLY A 217 -4.44 -11.60 24.75
N LEU A 218 -4.00 -11.96 23.54
CA LEU A 218 -3.60 -11.06 22.48
C LEU A 218 -4.53 -11.20 21.27
N LEU A 219 -5.13 -10.10 20.85
CA LEU A 219 -5.90 -10.00 19.63
C LEU A 219 -5.08 -9.31 18.53
N VAL A 220 -5.09 -9.88 17.33
CA VAL A 220 -4.28 -9.41 16.20
C VAL A 220 -5.19 -8.95 15.06
N PHE A 221 -5.08 -7.69 14.66
CA PHE A 221 -5.74 -7.12 13.48
C PHE A 221 -4.70 -6.74 12.43
N SER A 222 -5.07 -6.76 11.15
CA SER A 222 -4.23 -6.12 10.14
C SER A 222 -4.57 -4.63 10.04
N ARG A 223 -3.58 -3.79 9.74
CA ARG A 223 -3.85 -2.37 9.47
C ARG A 223 -4.83 -2.20 8.30
N ILE A 224 -4.78 -3.08 7.30
CA ILE A 224 -5.70 -3.05 6.16
C ILE A 224 -7.15 -3.38 6.54
N SER A 225 -7.41 -4.19 7.57
CA SER A 225 -8.79 -4.48 8.01
C SER A 225 -9.51 -3.22 8.49
N GLN A 226 -8.77 -2.23 9.00
CA GLN A 226 -9.28 -0.94 9.44
C GLN A 226 -9.86 -0.09 8.29
N GLU A 227 -9.64 -0.46 7.03
CA GLU A 227 -10.30 0.18 5.88
C GLU A 227 -11.73 -0.34 5.66
N VAL A 228 -12.01 -1.58 6.09
CA VAL A 228 -13.29 -2.28 5.88
C VAL A 228 -14.13 -2.35 7.15
N TRP A 229 -13.47 -2.38 8.31
CA TRP A 229 -14.09 -2.59 9.61
C TRP A 229 -13.84 -1.42 10.55
N LYS A 230 -14.86 -1.05 11.30
CA LYS A 230 -14.72 -0.27 12.54
C LYS A 230 -14.79 -1.21 13.73
N HIS A 231 -14.14 -0.87 14.83
CA HIS A 231 -14.16 -1.66 16.05
C HIS A 231 -14.52 -0.81 17.26
N SER A 232 -15.13 -1.44 18.26
CA SER A 232 -15.63 -0.78 19.48
C SER A 232 -15.53 -1.69 20.70
N ILE A 233 -15.50 -1.08 21.89
CA ILE A 233 -15.68 -1.76 23.18
C ILE A 233 -17.04 -1.30 23.73
N PRO A 234 -18.09 -2.14 23.70
CA PRO A 234 -19.44 -1.76 24.14
C PRO A 234 -19.51 -1.65 25.67
N ARG A 235 -20.53 -0.97 26.20
CA ARG A 235 -20.80 -1.00 27.65
C ARG A 235 -21.29 -2.39 28.07
N GLU A 236 -20.81 -2.85 29.22
CA GLU A 236 -21.13 -4.15 29.80
C GLU A 236 -21.36 -3.98 31.31
N SER A 237 -22.56 -3.55 31.71
CA SER A 237 -22.89 -3.16 33.09
C SER A 237 -22.51 -4.18 34.16
N GLU A 238 -22.46 -5.47 33.81
CA GLU A 238 -22.08 -6.55 34.72
C GLU A 238 -20.58 -6.55 35.08
N VAL A 239 -19.72 -5.93 34.26
CA VAL A 239 -18.28 -5.86 34.51
C VAL A 239 -17.98 -4.76 35.53
N LYS A 240 -17.57 -5.15 36.74
CA LYS A 240 -17.28 -4.22 37.85
C LYS A 240 -15.79 -3.99 38.10
N SER A 241 -14.93 -4.79 37.48
CA SER A 241 -13.48 -4.73 37.63
C SER A 241 -12.80 -3.94 36.51
N VAL A 242 -11.58 -3.47 36.79
CA VAL A 242 -10.76 -2.71 35.85
C VAL A 242 -10.21 -3.60 34.73
N ARG A 243 -10.12 -3.06 33.52
CA ARG A 243 -9.41 -3.63 32.37
C ARG A 243 -8.37 -2.63 31.87
N TYR A 244 -7.18 -3.13 31.54
CA TYR A 244 -6.18 -2.41 30.78
C TYR A 244 -6.00 -3.05 29.40
N SER A 245 -5.97 -2.21 28.37
CA SER A 245 -5.79 -2.58 26.97
C SER A 245 -4.46 -2.02 26.49
N PHE A 246 -3.51 -2.87 26.15
CA PHE A 246 -2.21 -2.47 25.60
C PHE A 246 -2.28 -2.66 24.09
N THR A 247 -2.38 -1.57 23.33
CA THR A 247 -2.49 -1.61 21.88
C THR A 247 -1.17 -1.19 21.25
N PHE A 248 -0.53 -2.11 20.52
CA PHE A 248 0.77 -1.94 19.91
C PHE A 248 0.66 -1.71 18.40
N ARG A 249 1.46 -0.76 17.90
CA ARG A 249 1.47 -0.35 16.49
C ARG A 249 2.90 -0.06 16.02
N MET A 250 3.12 -0.15 14.71
CA MET A 250 4.32 0.40 14.06
C MET A 250 4.02 1.84 13.65
N ILE A 251 4.62 2.79 14.36
CA ILE A 251 4.37 4.23 14.16
C ILE A 251 5.64 4.90 13.70
N ALA A 252 5.53 5.77 12.70
CA ALA A 252 6.57 6.71 12.34
C ALA A 252 6.04 7.87 11.49
N PRO A 253 6.64 9.08 11.58
CA PRO A 253 6.18 10.25 10.85
C PRO A 253 6.36 10.13 9.33
N TYR A 254 7.19 9.20 8.86
CA TYR A 254 7.44 9.00 7.44
C TYR A 254 6.44 8.05 6.75
N PHE A 255 5.58 7.33 7.48
CA PHE A 255 4.52 6.51 6.87
C PHE A 255 3.43 7.36 6.19
N VAL A 256 3.38 8.66 6.49
CA VAL A 256 2.60 9.64 5.71
C VAL A 256 3.07 9.75 4.26
N ASN A 257 4.23 9.19 3.91
CA ASN A 257 4.74 9.08 2.55
C ASN A 257 4.83 7.62 2.09
N SER A 258 4.16 6.69 2.78
CA SER A 258 4.12 5.28 2.40
C SER A 258 3.72 5.13 0.94
N THR A 259 4.50 4.34 0.20
CA THR A 259 4.39 4.26 -1.25
C THR A 259 4.46 2.83 -1.74
N VAL A 260 3.48 2.45 -2.56
CA VAL A 260 3.53 1.21 -3.35
C VAL A 260 3.69 1.55 -4.82
N ILE A 261 4.63 0.89 -5.49
CA ILE A 261 4.84 1.03 -6.95
C ILE A 261 4.36 -0.25 -7.63
N CYS A 262 3.24 -0.18 -8.36
CA CYS A 262 2.84 -1.22 -9.31
C CYS A 262 3.53 -0.93 -10.63
N GLY A 263 4.51 -1.74 -11.02
CA GLY A 263 5.33 -1.41 -12.18
C GLY A 263 5.91 -2.58 -12.96
N ASP A 264 6.33 -2.27 -14.18
CA ASP A 264 6.93 -3.20 -15.13
C ASP A 264 8.44 -3.43 -14.87
N SER A 265 9.16 -3.96 -15.87
CA SER A 265 10.61 -4.21 -15.82
C SER A 265 11.47 -2.96 -15.60
N ASN A 266 11.01 -1.75 -15.96
CA ASN A 266 11.76 -0.51 -15.72
C ASN A 266 11.80 -0.15 -14.23
N THR A 267 10.87 -0.67 -13.44
CA THR A 267 10.82 -0.45 -11.99
C THR A 267 11.51 -1.56 -11.18
N GLU A 268 11.92 -2.66 -11.81
CA GLU A 268 12.45 -3.86 -11.14
C GLU A 268 13.60 -3.56 -10.17
N LYS A 269 14.47 -2.62 -10.53
CA LYS A 269 15.65 -2.24 -9.73
C LYS A 269 15.38 -1.15 -8.69
N LEU A 270 14.15 -0.64 -8.62
CA LEU A 270 13.77 0.37 -7.63
C LEU A 270 13.59 -0.31 -6.27
N GLN A 271 14.30 0.20 -5.26
CA GLN A 271 14.32 -0.39 -3.92
C GLN A 271 13.87 0.62 -2.87
N PHE A 272 13.22 0.10 -1.84
CA PHE A 272 12.84 0.82 -0.63
C PHE A 272 13.77 0.43 0.52
N GLY A 273 13.84 1.26 1.56
CA GLY A 273 14.71 1.07 2.72
C GLY A 273 15.60 2.28 2.99
N ASP A 274 16.63 2.10 3.81
CA ASP A 274 17.43 3.22 4.35
C ASP A 274 18.83 3.37 3.72
N SER A 275 19.19 2.49 2.79
CA SER A 275 20.49 2.52 2.10
C SER A 275 20.57 3.63 1.04
N PRO A 276 21.78 4.10 0.65
CA PRO A 276 21.93 5.17 -0.34
C PRO A 276 21.31 4.91 -1.73
N GLU A 277 21.09 3.65 -2.09
CA GLU A 277 20.53 3.25 -3.39
C GLU A 277 18.99 3.11 -3.40
N THR A 278 18.32 3.36 -2.27
CA THR A 278 16.87 3.21 -2.12
C THR A 278 16.14 4.57 -2.18
N PHE A 279 14.81 4.56 -2.09
CA PHE A 279 14.01 5.77 -1.89
C PHE A 279 14.28 6.48 -0.54
N GLY A 280 14.87 5.79 0.44
CA GLY A 280 15.20 6.29 1.76
C GLY A 280 14.05 6.20 2.77
N LYS A 281 14.39 6.31 4.05
CA LYS A 281 13.47 6.26 5.20
C LYS A 281 12.20 7.09 5.07
N TRP A 282 12.31 8.27 4.45
CA TRP A 282 11.20 9.24 4.32
C TRP A 282 10.15 8.88 3.25
N MET A 283 10.37 7.79 2.51
CA MET A 283 9.44 7.27 1.51
C MET A 283 9.45 5.74 1.60
N PRO A 284 8.90 5.16 2.69
CA PRO A 284 8.88 3.71 2.88
C PRO A 284 7.87 3.05 1.93
N GLY A 285 7.96 1.73 1.80
CA GLY A 285 6.97 0.91 1.12
C GLY A 285 7.61 -0.17 0.25
N ARG A 286 6.96 -0.52 -0.86
CA ARG A 286 7.36 -1.68 -1.67
C ARG A 286 7.01 -1.55 -3.14
N ARG A 287 7.54 -2.48 -3.94
CA ARG A 287 7.20 -2.66 -5.34
C ARG A 287 6.35 -3.91 -5.54
N ILE A 288 5.36 -3.81 -6.43
CA ILE A 288 4.61 -4.94 -6.99
C ILE A 288 4.88 -5.00 -8.50
N THR A 289 5.12 -6.20 -9.01
CA THR A 289 5.29 -6.42 -10.45
C THR A 289 3.92 -6.40 -11.13
N SER A 290 3.76 -5.55 -12.14
CA SER A 290 2.63 -5.52 -13.06
C SER A 290 3.14 -5.11 -14.44
N TYR A 291 3.15 -6.03 -15.41
CA TYR A 291 3.66 -5.72 -16.75
C TYR A 291 2.63 -5.03 -17.62
N LYS A 292 1.35 -5.30 -17.35
CA LYS A 292 0.20 -4.77 -18.07
C LYS A 292 -0.81 -4.09 -17.16
N VAL A 293 -1.69 -3.26 -17.74
CA VAL A 293 -2.80 -2.61 -17.02
C VAL A 293 -3.76 -3.64 -16.40
N GLU A 294 -4.04 -4.74 -17.10
CA GLU A 294 -4.93 -5.80 -16.59
C GLU A 294 -4.36 -6.49 -15.34
N GLU A 295 -3.03 -6.53 -15.22
CA GLU A 295 -2.25 -7.15 -14.14
C GLU A 295 -2.06 -6.22 -12.92
N ILE A 296 -2.59 -4.99 -12.94
CA ILE A 296 -2.66 -4.18 -11.72
C ILE A 296 -3.45 -5.00 -10.67
N PRO A 297 -2.89 -5.24 -9.46
CA PRO A 297 -3.54 -6.08 -8.46
C PRO A 297 -4.87 -5.49 -7.98
N THR A 298 -5.61 -6.27 -7.18
CA THR A 298 -6.79 -5.74 -6.50
C THR A 298 -6.37 -4.68 -5.48
N PRO A 299 -7.26 -3.75 -5.06
CA PRO A 299 -6.92 -2.77 -4.05
C PRO A 299 -6.34 -3.39 -2.77
N TYR A 300 -6.91 -4.49 -2.27
CA TYR A 300 -6.44 -5.11 -1.04
C TYR A 300 -5.06 -5.79 -1.16
N ASP A 301 -4.68 -6.24 -2.36
CA ASP A 301 -3.32 -6.74 -2.63
C ASP A 301 -2.29 -5.59 -2.73
N ILE A 302 -2.74 -4.37 -3.07
CA ILE A 302 -1.93 -3.14 -3.09
C ILE A 302 -1.74 -2.60 -1.66
N GLY A 303 -2.80 -2.66 -0.85
CA GLY A 303 -2.83 -2.14 0.51
C GLY A 303 -3.01 -0.62 0.60
N PRO A 304 -3.35 -0.09 1.78
CA PRO A 304 -3.80 1.29 1.98
C PRO A 304 -2.64 2.29 2.08
N HIS A 305 -1.65 2.18 1.19
CA HIS A 305 -0.51 3.10 1.14
C HIS A 305 -0.98 4.52 0.82
N LYS A 306 -0.33 5.52 1.40
CA LYS A 306 -0.68 6.93 1.14
C LYS A 306 -0.49 7.30 -0.33
N ASN A 307 0.50 6.71 -0.99
CA ASN A 307 0.81 6.95 -2.39
C ASN A 307 0.85 5.62 -3.16
N ILE A 308 0.09 5.54 -4.24
CA ILE A 308 0.02 4.36 -5.11
C ILE A 308 0.49 4.80 -6.49
N VAL A 309 1.64 4.31 -6.92
CA VAL A 309 2.28 4.69 -8.20
C VAL A 309 2.03 3.58 -9.22
N LEU A 310 1.38 3.92 -10.32
CA LEU A 310 1.12 3.04 -11.45
C LEU A 310 2.10 3.36 -12.59
N HIS A 311 3.05 2.46 -12.82
CA HIS A 311 4.01 2.51 -13.92
C HIS A 311 3.82 1.29 -14.84
N VAL A 312 2.72 1.31 -15.59
CA VAL A 312 2.28 0.18 -16.42
C VAL A 312 1.75 0.69 -17.76
N GLY A 313 1.50 -0.22 -18.72
CA GLY A 313 0.87 0.12 -20.00
C GLY A 313 1.79 0.00 -21.21
N VAL A 314 3.12 0.01 -21.03
CA VAL A 314 4.04 -0.05 -22.18
C VAL A 314 3.93 -1.37 -22.94
N ASN A 315 3.67 -2.48 -22.23
CA ASN A 315 3.47 -3.78 -22.84
C ASN A 315 2.07 -3.93 -23.47
N ASP A 316 1.06 -3.21 -22.96
CA ASP A 316 -0.30 -3.21 -23.52
C ASP A 316 -0.34 -2.53 -24.89
N ILE A 317 0.47 -1.48 -25.08
CA ILE A 317 0.49 -0.72 -26.33
C ILE A 317 1.47 -1.27 -27.39
N LYS A 318 2.11 -2.39 -27.09
CA LYS A 318 3.05 -3.07 -27.99
C LYS A 318 2.27 -3.82 -29.08
N PHE A 319 2.48 -3.46 -30.34
CA PHE A 319 1.86 -4.12 -31.51
C PHE A 319 0.32 -4.04 -31.56
N VAL A 320 -0.31 -3.08 -30.90
CA VAL A 320 -1.75 -2.84 -31.02
C VAL A 320 -2.08 -1.73 -32.00
N GLU A 321 -3.20 -1.89 -32.71
CA GLU A 321 -3.81 -0.80 -33.46
C GLU A 321 -4.27 0.32 -32.52
N HIS A 322 -4.23 1.55 -33.02
CA HIS A 322 -4.58 2.75 -32.27
C HIS A 322 -5.98 2.68 -31.61
N SER A 323 -6.94 2.01 -32.27
CA SER A 323 -8.31 1.79 -31.79
C SER A 323 -8.39 1.04 -30.45
N ARG A 324 -7.35 0.26 -30.08
CA ARG A 324 -7.32 -0.53 -28.84
C ARG A 324 -6.79 0.25 -27.64
N VAL A 325 -6.15 1.42 -27.84
CA VAL A 325 -5.64 2.27 -26.74
C VAL A 325 -6.78 2.73 -25.84
N THR A 326 -7.92 3.11 -26.40
CA THR A 326 -9.12 3.50 -25.63
C THR A 326 -9.58 2.40 -24.68
N SER A 327 -9.54 1.13 -25.10
CA SER A 327 -9.93 0.00 -24.24
C SER A 327 -8.98 -0.14 -23.04
N ILE A 328 -7.67 0.03 -23.28
CA ILE A 328 -6.64 -0.04 -22.23
C ILE A 328 -6.85 1.10 -21.21
N ILE A 329 -7.14 2.32 -21.68
CA ILE A 329 -7.46 3.47 -20.81
C ILE A 329 -8.71 3.20 -19.98
N ASN A 330 -9.77 2.62 -20.58
CA ASN A 330 -10.98 2.26 -19.83
C ASN A 330 -10.67 1.21 -18.74
N THR A 331 -9.83 0.22 -19.04
CA THR A 331 -9.39 -0.76 -18.01
C THR A 331 -8.59 -0.07 -16.90
N LEU A 332 -7.67 0.84 -17.24
CA LEU A 332 -6.89 1.61 -16.27
C LEU A 332 -7.80 2.46 -15.38
N GLU A 333 -8.81 3.11 -15.96
CA GLU A 333 -9.81 3.88 -15.23
C GLU A 333 -10.59 3.01 -14.24
N VAL A 334 -11.05 1.83 -14.66
CA VAL A 334 -11.74 0.88 -13.77
C VAL A 334 -10.84 0.47 -12.60
N LYS A 335 -9.56 0.17 -12.85
CA LYS A 335 -8.59 -0.17 -11.79
C LYS A 335 -8.35 1.00 -10.83
N CYS A 336 -8.17 2.21 -11.35
CA CYS A 336 -8.00 3.41 -10.52
C CYS A 336 -9.22 3.67 -9.64
N ASN A 337 -10.44 3.55 -10.20
CA ASN A 337 -11.67 3.71 -9.45
C ASN A 337 -11.82 2.67 -8.33
N ALA A 338 -11.46 1.42 -8.59
CA ALA A 338 -11.47 0.39 -7.55
C ALA A 338 -10.53 0.76 -6.39
N ILE A 339 -9.34 1.26 -6.69
CA ILE A 339 -8.36 1.71 -5.68
C ILE A 339 -8.88 2.91 -4.90
N ILE A 340 -9.41 3.94 -5.58
CA ILE A 340 -9.91 5.16 -4.94
C ILE A 340 -11.12 4.87 -4.04
N ASN A 341 -12.01 3.97 -4.48
CA ASN A 341 -13.18 3.58 -3.69
C ASN A 341 -12.78 2.78 -2.44
N ALA A 342 -11.76 1.92 -2.55
CA ALA A 342 -11.24 1.17 -1.40
C ALA A 342 -10.46 2.07 -0.43
N PHE A 343 -9.64 3.00 -0.95
CA PHE A 343 -8.73 3.83 -0.17
C PHE A 343 -8.87 5.32 -0.55
N PRO A 344 -9.94 6.00 -0.11
CA PRO A 344 -10.23 7.38 -0.51
C PRO A 344 -9.19 8.40 -0.01
N ARG A 345 -8.35 8.02 0.97
CA ARG A 345 -7.29 8.87 1.53
C ARG A 345 -5.95 8.75 0.79
N SER A 346 -5.84 7.82 -0.17
CA SER A 346 -4.64 7.57 -0.97
C SER A 346 -4.58 8.44 -2.22
N ASN A 347 -3.37 8.85 -2.60
CA ASN A 347 -3.08 9.49 -3.87
C ASN A 347 -2.68 8.43 -4.90
N VAL A 348 -3.31 8.41 -6.07
CA VAL A 348 -2.94 7.52 -7.18
C VAL A 348 -2.12 8.31 -8.20
N TYR A 349 -0.84 8.01 -8.31
CA TYR A 349 0.05 8.60 -9.32
C TYR A 349 0.11 7.71 -10.55
N ILE A 350 -0.23 8.24 -11.72
CA ILE A 350 -0.06 7.51 -12.98
C ILE A 350 1.17 8.06 -13.70
N CYS A 351 2.14 7.18 -13.96
CA CYS A 351 3.28 7.51 -14.80
C CYS A 351 2.83 7.55 -16.26
N PRO A 352 3.09 8.63 -17.01
CA PRO A 352 3.01 8.57 -18.46
C PRO A 352 3.89 7.43 -18.99
N ILE A 353 3.48 6.82 -20.09
CA ILE A 353 4.28 5.86 -20.82
C ILE A 353 5.59 6.52 -21.25
N LEU A 354 6.70 5.84 -20.94
CA LEU A 354 8.03 6.26 -21.32
C LEU A 354 8.15 6.37 -22.86
N PRO A 355 8.95 7.32 -23.37
CA PRO A 355 9.33 7.35 -24.76
C PRO A 355 9.96 6.02 -25.19
N THR A 356 9.79 5.65 -26.45
CA THR A 356 10.34 4.44 -27.07
C THR A 356 11.41 4.81 -28.08
N LYS A 357 12.32 3.86 -28.38
CA LYS A 357 13.26 3.99 -29.51
C LYS A 357 12.66 3.57 -30.86
N ASP A 358 11.51 2.89 -30.85
CA ASP A 358 10.81 2.44 -32.07
C ASP A 358 9.82 3.52 -32.57
N PRO A 359 10.06 4.13 -33.74
CA PRO A 359 9.17 5.15 -34.29
C PRO A 359 7.72 4.68 -34.50
N ASN A 360 7.51 3.38 -34.76
CA ASN A 360 6.17 2.85 -35.03
C ASN A 360 5.27 2.84 -33.78
N MET A 361 5.87 2.82 -32.59
CA MET A 361 5.14 2.84 -31.32
C MET A 361 4.80 4.26 -30.84
N ILE A 362 5.43 5.30 -31.42
CA ILE A 362 5.26 6.69 -30.99
C ILE A 362 3.78 7.14 -30.99
N PRO A 363 2.96 6.87 -32.03
CA PRO A 363 1.55 7.26 -32.02
C PRO A 363 0.76 6.63 -30.87
N ASN A 364 1.04 5.36 -30.54
CA ASN A 364 0.37 4.67 -29.43
C ASN A 364 0.81 5.24 -28.07
N VAL A 365 2.09 5.57 -27.92
CA VAL A 365 2.62 6.23 -26.70
C VAL A 365 1.93 7.58 -26.49
N PHE A 366 1.79 8.39 -27.54
CA PHE A 366 1.10 9.68 -27.45
C PHE A 366 -0.38 9.51 -27.10
N SER A 367 -1.09 8.61 -27.78
CA SER A 367 -2.50 8.34 -27.51
C SER A 367 -2.74 7.86 -26.07
N MET A 368 -1.89 6.96 -25.57
CA MET A 368 -1.98 6.47 -24.20
C MET A 368 -1.71 7.60 -23.20
N ASN A 369 -0.70 8.45 -23.44
CA ASN A 369 -0.38 9.57 -22.56
C ASN A 369 -1.45 10.67 -22.56
N GLU A 370 -2.11 10.90 -23.70
CA GLU A 370 -3.28 11.78 -23.79
C GLU A 370 -4.44 11.21 -22.97
N GLY A 371 -4.76 9.92 -23.14
CA GLY A 371 -5.79 9.25 -22.35
C GLY A 371 -5.51 9.27 -20.84
N ILE A 372 -4.26 9.03 -20.42
CA ILE A 372 -3.84 9.15 -19.01
C ILE A 372 -4.03 10.58 -18.50
N THR A 373 -3.71 11.58 -19.33
CA THR A 373 -3.87 12.99 -18.97
C THR A 373 -5.35 13.36 -18.78
N GLU A 374 -6.22 12.91 -19.67
CA GLU A 374 -7.67 13.12 -19.53
C GLU A 374 -8.25 12.37 -18.32
N LEU A 375 -7.76 11.16 -18.05
CA LEU A 375 -8.12 10.41 -16.85
C LEU A 375 -7.73 11.18 -15.57
N ALA A 376 -6.50 11.70 -15.49
CA ALA A 376 -6.05 12.47 -14.33
C ALA A 376 -6.85 13.77 -14.13
N LYS A 377 -7.35 14.41 -15.19
CA LYS A 377 -8.23 15.59 -15.08
C LYS A 377 -9.60 15.27 -14.51
N LYS A 378 -10.08 14.03 -14.69
CA LYS A 378 -11.41 13.60 -14.25
C LYS A 378 -11.52 13.35 -12.74
N TYR A 379 -10.42 13.00 -12.07
CA TYR A 379 -10.43 12.57 -10.67
C TYR A 379 -9.42 13.35 -9.82
N ALA A 380 -9.87 13.99 -8.75
CA ALA A 380 -9.02 14.79 -7.87
C ALA A 380 -7.89 14.00 -7.19
N ASN A 381 -8.09 12.70 -6.96
CA ASN A 381 -7.12 11.81 -6.31
C ASN A 381 -6.17 11.11 -7.31
N ILE A 382 -6.34 11.33 -8.61
CA ILE A 382 -5.41 10.85 -9.63
C ILE A 382 -4.46 11.99 -9.98
N CYS A 383 -3.17 11.76 -9.74
CA CYS A 383 -2.10 12.72 -10.03
C CYS A 383 -1.29 12.24 -11.23
N LEU A 384 -1.09 13.14 -12.20
CA LEU A 384 -0.14 12.90 -13.29
C LEU A 384 1.28 13.20 -12.81
N MET A 385 2.26 12.36 -13.15
CA MET A 385 3.67 12.73 -12.95
C MET A 385 4.08 13.85 -13.93
N GLU A 386 4.26 15.06 -13.39
CA GLU A 386 4.64 16.25 -14.16
C GLU A 386 6.05 16.15 -14.74
N ASN A 387 6.28 16.77 -15.91
CA ASN A 387 7.57 16.83 -16.61
C ASN A 387 8.23 15.48 -16.92
N TYR A 388 7.50 14.39 -16.73
CA TYR A 388 8.03 13.03 -16.85
C TYR A 388 8.53 12.74 -18.28
N TYR A 389 7.67 12.86 -19.29
CA TYR A 389 8.00 12.46 -20.66
C TYR A 389 9.18 13.23 -21.28
N GLY A 390 9.27 14.55 -21.03
CA GLY A 390 10.32 15.42 -21.58
C GLY A 390 11.72 15.10 -21.05
N LEU A 391 11.81 14.56 -19.83
CA LEU A 391 13.09 14.14 -19.24
C LEU A 391 13.70 12.94 -19.98
N PHE A 392 12.86 12.01 -20.46
CA PHE A 392 13.29 10.80 -21.15
C PHE A 392 13.38 10.93 -22.68
N SER A 393 12.72 11.91 -23.29
CA SER A 393 12.65 12.08 -24.75
C SER A 393 13.61 13.14 -25.30
N ASP A 394 14.06 12.96 -26.54
CA ASP A 394 14.78 13.97 -27.31
C ASP A 394 13.82 14.94 -28.01
N SER A 395 14.36 15.84 -28.84
CA SER A 395 13.56 16.83 -29.60
C SER A 395 12.57 16.21 -30.60
N LYS A 396 12.69 14.92 -30.91
CA LYS A 396 11.82 14.17 -31.82
C LYS A 396 10.80 13.30 -31.08
N GLY A 397 10.79 13.32 -29.75
CA GLY A 397 9.91 12.47 -28.92
C GLY A 397 10.42 11.04 -28.76
N VAL A 398 11.65 10.75 -29.19
CA VAL A 398 12.26 9.41 -29.08
C VAL A 398 13.04 9.31 -27.78
N MET A 399 13.15 8.12 -27.18
CA MET A 399 13.96 7.92 -25.97
C MET A 399 15.41 8.40 -26.20
N LYS A 400 15.92 9.26 -25.31
CA LYS A 400 17.32 9.71 -25.34
C LYS A 400 18.25 8.52 -25.14
N ALA A 401 19.31 8.43 -25.94
CA ALA A 401 20.30 7.35 -25.82
C ALA A 401 20.83 7.19 -24.38
N GLN A 402 21.11 8.31 -23.71
CA GLN A 402 21.66 8.37 -22.35
C GLN A 402 20.78 7.76 -21.25
N VAL A 403 19.45 7.68 -21.46
CA VAL A 403 18.53 7.10 -20.47
C VAL A 403 18.14 5.66 -20.82
N GLY A 404 18.39 5.22 -22.06
CA GLY A 404 18.09 3.86 -22.52
C GLY A 404 19.17 2.85 -22.17
N LYS A 405 18.86 1.55 -22.36
CA LYS A 405 19.83 0.47 -22.16
C LYS A 405 20.94 0.48 -23.22
N TYR A 406 22.16 0.15 -22.78
CA TYR A 406 23.35 0.01 -23.61
C TYR A 406 23.76 -1.47 -23.76
N TYR A 407 24.36 -1.82 -24.89
CA TYR A 407 25.01 -3.10 -25.14
C TYR A 407 26.37 -2.85 -25.80
N LYS A 408 27.46 -3.38 -25.20
CA LYS A 408 28.84 -3.18 -25.65
C LYS A 408 29.21 -1.69 -25.91
N GLY A 409 28.83 -0.81 -24.98
CA GLY A 409 29.15 0.63 -25.04
C GLY A 409 28.34 1.45 -26.05
N LYS A 410 27.35 0.85 -26.72
CA LYS A 410 26.44 1.54 -27.66
C LYS A 410 24.99 1.38 -27.21
N PRO A 411 24.08 2.30 -27.61
CA PRO A 411 22.65 2.10 -27.40
C PRO A 411 22.23 0.71 -27.90
N ASN A 412 21.46 0.00 -27.08
CA ASN A 412 20.93 -1.28 -27.51
C ASN A 412 19.75 -1.04 -28.44
N ASP A 413 20.00 -1.09 -29.75
CA ASP A 413 19.00 -0.85 -30.79
C ASP A 413 18.03 -2.02 -30.97
N ARG A 414 18.22 -3.13 -30.26
CA ARG A 414 17.23 -4.23 -30.18
C ARG A 414 16.28 -4.09 -28.99
N ASP A 415 16.60 -3.20 -28.05
CA ASP A 415 15.84 -2.96 -26.85
C ASP A 415 15.27 -1.54 -26.86
N PHE A 416 14.01 -1.44 -27.31
CA PHE A 416 13.35 -0.17 -27.58
C PHE A 416 12.63 0.43 -26.37
N LEU A 417 12.48 -0.34 -25.28
CA LEU A 417 11.58 0.00 -24.16
C LEU A 417 12.32 0.18 -22.83
N HIS A 418 13.45 -0.50 -22.62
CA HIS A 418 14.08 -0.54 -21.31
C HIS A 418 15.05 0.62 -21.06
N LEU A 419 14.95 1.16 -19.86
CA LEU A 419 15.88 2.13 -19.32
C LEU A 419 17.24 1.50 -18.99
N GLY A 420 18.30 2.30 -19.15
CA GLY A 420 19.62 2.02 -18.60
C GLY A 420 19.72 2.48 -17.15
N GLY A 421 20.89 2.31 -16.52
CA GLY A 421 21.10 2.73 -15.12
C GLY A 421 20.77 4.20 -14.87
N THR A 422 21.19 5.10 -15.77
CA THR A 422 20.87 6.53 -15.71
C THR A 422 19.36 6.78 -15.82
N GLY A 423 18.66 6.08 -16.71
CA GLY A 423 17.22 6.21 -16.85
C GLY A 423 16.47 5.72 -15.61
N ILE A 424 16.89 4.61 -15.01
CA ILE A 424 16.29 4.08 -13.78
C ILE A 424 16.48 5.06 -12.62
N LYS A 425 17.66 5.68 -12.47
CA LYS A 425 17.90 6.73 -11.47
C LYS A 425 17.00 7.94 -11.70
N LEU A 426 16.85 8.37 -12.95
CA LEU A 426 15.97 9.48 -13.31
C LEU A 426 14.50 9.15 -13.00
N LEU A 427 14.06 7.92 -13.30
CA LEU A 427 12.72 7.43 -12.95
C LEU A 427 12.48 7.46 -11.44
N ALA A 428 13.42 6.94 -10.65
CA ALA A 428 13.36 7.00 -9.19
C ALA A 428 13.26 8.46 -8.70
N GLY A 429 14.08 9.35 -9.26
CA GLY A 429 14.05 10.78 -8.95
C GLY A 429 12.70 11.43 -9.23
N CYS A 430 12.08 11.14 -10.38
CA CYS A 430 10.74 11.63 -10.72
C CYS A 430 9.67 11.14 -9.75
N ILE A 431 9.67 9.83 -9.44
CA ILE A 431 8.71 9.23 -8.50
C ILE A 431 8.86 9.86 -7.12
N LYS A 432 10.09 9.94 -6.61
CA LYS A 432 10.41 10.54 -5.31
C LYS A 432 10.02 12.01 -5.24
N HIS A 433 10.31 12.77 -6.29
CA HIS A 433 9.94 14.18 -6.36
C HIS A 433 8.42 14.36 -6.29
N CYS A 434 7.64 13.57 -7.05
CA CYS A 434 6.19 13.68 -7.06
C CYS A 434 5.58 13.34 -5.68
N VAL A 435 6.05 12.27 -5.05
CA VAL A 435 5.53 11.82 -3.75
C VAL A 435 5.89 12.77 -2.61
N LEU A 436 7.12 13.27 -2.55
CA LEU A 436 7.59 14.10 -1.45
C LEU A 436 7.30 15.60 -1.62
N LYS A 437 6.87 16.04 -2.80
CA LYS A 437 6.53 17.45 -3.05
C LYS A 437 5.27 17.81 -2.27
N ARG A 438 5.44 18.58 -1.18
CA ARG A 438 4.33 19.16 -0.43
C ARG A 438 3.52 20.10 -1.34
N LYS A 439 2.21 19.84 -1.51
CA LYS A 439 1.23 20.80 -2.05
C LYS A 439 1.19 22.03 -1.11
N GLY A 440 2.15 22.95 -1.24
CA GLY A 440 2.28 24.12 -0.36
C GLY A 440 3.63 24.87 -0.38
N SER A 441 4.68 24.35 -1.05
CA SER A 441 6.00 25.01 -1.10
C SER A 441 6.24 25.84 -2.37
N ILE A 442 5.18 26.34 -3.02
CA ILE A 442 5.33 27.31 -4.11
C ILE A 442 5.30 28.69 -3.46
N PHE A 443 6.35 29.49 -3.68
CA PHE A 443 6.65 30.83 -3.12
C PHE A 443 7.44 30.86 -1.79
N LYS A 444 8.73 30.51 -1.86
CA LYS A 444 9.86 31.22 -1.21
C LYS A 444 11.14 30.66 -1.86
N ASP A 445 12.10 31.53 -2.10
CA ASP A 445 13.42 31.26 -2.72
C ASP A 445 13.54 31.50 -4.24
N ASN A 446 13.26 32.74 -4.64
CA ASN A 446 13.76 33.33 -5.90
C ASN A 446 15.08 34.08 -5.65
N ASN A 447 16.19 33.43 -5.29
CA ASN A 447 17.46 34.16 -5.11
C ASN A 447 18.76 33.35 -5.26
N ILE A 448 18.86 32.43 -6.23
CA ILE A 448 20.18 31.87 -6.60
C ILE A 448 20.26 31.64 -8.11
N ILE A 449 20.31 32.70 -8.94
CA ILE A 449 20.88 32.62 -10.30
C ILE A 449 21.50 33.99 -10.63
N ASP A 450 22.81 34.14 -10.43
CA ASP A 450 23.64 35.07 -11.21
C ASP A 450 25.12 34.67 -11.10
N ASN A 451 25.64 34.01 -12.16
CA ASN A 451 26.94 34.30 -12.78
C ASN A 451 27.28 33.28 -13.90
N PRO A 452 27.53 33.73 -15.15
CA PRO A 452 28.04 32.87 -16.22
C PRO A 452 29.57 32.96 -16.31
N VAL A 453 30.25 31.81 -16.31
CA VAL A 453 31.64 31.74 -16.77
C VAL A 453 31.64 31.61 -18.30
N THR A 454 32.27 32.60 -18.92
CA THR A 454 32.54 32.77 -20.35
C THR A 454 33.47 31.69 -20.91
N THR A 455 33.14 31.14 -22.08
CA THR A 455 34.13 30.84 -23.12
C THR A 455 33.54 30.97 -24.52
N ASN A 456 34.21 31.80 -25.33
CA ASN A 456 33.97 32.05 -26.75
C ASN A 456 34.02 30.78 -27.60
N THR A 457 33.06 30.62 -28.51
CA THR A 457 33.33 30.36 -29.94
C THR A 457 32.08 30.64 -30.76
N ARG A 458 32.22 31.53 -31.75
CA ARG A 458 31.22 31.83 -32.79
C ARG A 458 31.17 30.65 -33.77
N HIS A 459 29.97 30.22 -34.17
CA HIS A 459 29.73 29.81 -35.55
C HIS A 459 28.26 29.88 -35.98
N HIS A 460 28.12 30.04 -37.29
CA HIS A 460 26.99 30.56 -38.05
C HIS A 460 25.71 29.72 -38.05
N SER A 461 24.63 30.47 -38.25
CA SER A 461 23.29 30.05 -38.64
C SER A 461 23.23 29.35 -40.01
N SER A 462 22.40 28.32 -40.11
CA SER A 462 21.60 28.02 -41.31
C SER A 462 20.32 27.31 -40.90
N GLY A 463 19.18 27.87 -41.31
CA GLY A 463 17.85 27.34 -41.01
C GLY A 463 17.47 26.18 -41.92
N GLU A 464 16.64 25.29 -41.39
CA GLU A 464 15.87 24.34 -42.19
C GLU A 464 14.44 24.20 -41.66
N ASN A 465 13.53 24.07 -42.63
CA ASN A 465 12.09 24.03 -42.52
C ASN A 465 11.58 22.93 -41.57
N ARG A 466 10.69 23.31 -40.64
CA ARG A 466 9.99 22.38 -39.73
C ARG A 466 8.50 22.32 -40.10
N SER A 467 7.94 21.12 -40.12
CA SER A 467 6.51 20.90 -40.35
C SER A 467 5.64 21.45 -39.20
N PRO A 468 4.41 21.93 -39.46
CA PRO A 468 3.56 22.59 -38.46
C PRO A 468 3.11 21.69 -37.28
N GLN A 469 3.11 20.36 -37.45
CA GLN A 469 2.61 19.43 -36.44
C GLN A 469 3.59 19.18 -35.27
N ALA A 470 4.88 19.46 -35.44
CA ALA A 470 5.89 19.35 -34.37
C ALA A 470 6.04 20.61 -33.50
N ARG A 471 5.42 21.75 -33.89
CA ARG A 471 5.55 23.02 -33.16
C ARG A 471 4.59 23.16 -31.97
N ASN A 472 3.47 22.47 -31.99
CA ASN A 472 2.43 22.65 -30.96
C ASN A 472 2.69 21.85 -29.68
N TYR A 473 3.47 20.75 -29.73
CA TYR A 473 3.81 19.97 -28.53
C TYR A 473 5.04 20.53 -27.79
N ALA A 474 6.02 21.07 -28.50
CA ALA A 474 7.25 21.61 -27.90
C ALA A 474 7.09 22.98 -27.21
N ARG A 475 6.00 23.71 -27.50
CA ARG A 475 5.71 25.02 -26.88
C ARG A 475 4.89 24.96 -25.59
N ALA A 476 4.27 23.82 -25.27
CA ALA A 476 3.45 23.69 -24.06
C ALA A 476 4.20 23.09 -22.84
N LEU A 477 5.46 22.64 -23.01
CA LEU A 477 6.17 21.85 -21.99
C LEU A 477 7.60 22.32 -21.69
N ASN A 478 8.02 23.49 -22.18
CA ASN A 478 9.36 24.04 -21.92
C ASN A 478 9.28 25.36 -21.14
N HIS A 479 9.17 25.25 -19.81
CA HIS A 479 9.73 26.23 -18.92
C HIS A 479 10.53 25.52 -17.82
N ASN A 480 11.87 25.63 -17.96
CA ASN A 480 12.94 25.50 -16.96
C ASN A 480 12.99 24.24 -16.07
N LEU A 481 14.12 23.53 -16.12
CA LEU A 481 15.16 23.50 -15.06
C LEU A 481 16.22 22.44 -15.41
N ARG A 482 17.51 22.79 -15.22
CA ARG A 482 18.66 21.90 -15.43
C ARG A 482 18.92 21.10 -14.15
N PHE A 483 18.98 19.78 -14.28
CA PHE A 483 19.48 18.86 -13.26
C PHE A 483 20.97 18.66 -13.46
N ASN A 484 21.81 19.26 -12.62
CA ASN A 484 23.19 18.82 -12.41
C ASN A 484 23.41 18.76 -10.90
N ASP A 485 23.61 17.55 -10.39
CA ASP A 485 24.43 17.14 -9.25
C ASP A 485 23.86 15.86 -8.63
N TRP A 486 24.03 14.74 -9.36
CA TRP A 486 24.02 13.34 -8.90
C TRP A 486 24.95 12.51 -9.77
#